data_AF-A0A7V9FTZ2-F1
#
_entry.id   AF-A0A7V9FTZ2-F1
#
_cell.length_a   1.000
_cell.length_b   1.000
_cell.length_c   1.000
_cell.angle_alpha   90.00
_cell.angle_beta   90.00
_cell.angle_gamma   90.00
#
_symmetry.space_group_name_H-M   'P 1'
#
loop_
_entity.id
_entity.type
_entity.pdbx_description
1 polymer ?
#
loop_
_entity_poly.entity_id
_entity_poly.type
_entity_poly.pdbx_seq_one_letter_code
_entity_poly.pdbx_strand_id
1 'polypeptide(L)'
;MIDGRLDEAEELIAEASALGDRIGEPDTGNVRMSQLVGLIRARGEPVRLRATAAEAIRWWIGVPSHAHAVAAGFFALAGEPDDLAAARRALDTVVALGTWRDDRSYLWSVFIGGMTTAAVRLGDRAVCGELLAELEPVTDACGVNGALVCFMGSNAHWAGLLAGALGRTDDARRWLEQALAVHQRLGATAWEAETSVELAALGAPGNHA
;
A
#
# COMPACT_ATOMS: atom_id res chain seq x y z
N MET A 1 11.36 -10.60 -0.80
CA MET A 1 10.07 -9.86 -0.67
C MET A 1 9.17 -10.11 -1.87
N ILE A 2 9.62 -9.78 -3.08
CA ILE A 2 8.83 -9.97 -4.32
C ILE A 2 8.47 -11.44 -4.54
N ASP A 3 9.44 -12.33 -4.34
CA ASP A 3 9.34 -13.78 -4.45
C ASP A 3 8.51 -14.50 -3.35
N GLY A 4 8.01 -13.76 -2.35
CA GLY A 4 7.20 -14.31 -1.25
C GLY A 4 7.99 -14.94 -0.11
N ARG A 5 9.32 -14.90 -0.11
CA ARG A 5 10.18 -15.40 0.99
C ARG A 5 10.23 -14.38 2.14
N LEU A 6 9.13 -14.26 2.88
CA LEU A 6 8.95 -13.19 3.88
C LEU A 6 9.84 -13.33 5.12
N ASP A 7 10.08 -14.56 5.60
CA ASP A 7 10.96 -14.79 6.75
C ASP A 7 12.41 -14.43 6.43
N GLU A 8 12.93 -14.89 5.29
CA GLU A 8 14.27 -14.50 4.81
C GLU A 8 14.34 -12.99 4.55
N ALA A 9 13.28 -12.38 4.01
CA ALA A 9 13.26 -10.93 3.83
C ALA A 9 13.40 -10.19 5.16
N GLU A 10 12.77 -10.67 6.23
CA GLU A 10 12.91 -10.08 7.57
C GLU A 10 14.34 -10.18 8.11
N GLU A 11 14.97 -11.34 7.93
CA GLU A 11 16.37 -11.57 8.31
C GLU A 11 17.32 -10.64 7.52
N LEU A 12 17.16 -10.56 6.20
CA LEU A 12 17.97 -9.71 5.34
C LEU A 12 17.80 -8.22 5.63
N ILE A 13 16.58 -7.77 5.96
CA ILE A 13 16.34 -6.38 6.38
C ILE A 13 17.10 -6.09 7.66
N ALA A 14 17.08 -7.00 8.64
CA ALA A 14 17.80 -6.83 9.90
C ALA A 14 19.33 -6.81 9.69
N GLU A 15 19.86 -7.72 8.86
CA GLU A 15 21.29 -7.78 8.52
C GLU A 15 21.75 -6.51 7.79
N ALA A 16 21.01 -6.09 6.76
CA ALA A 16 21.33 -4.89 5.99
C ALA A 16 21.32 -3.64 6.87
N SER A 17 20.35 -3.54 7.78
CA SER A 17 20.28 -2.42 8.74
C SER A 17 21.49 -2.41 9.67
N ALA A 18 21.84 -3.55 10.25
CA ALA A 18 23.01 -3.66 11.13
C ALA A 18 24.34 -3.38 10.40
N LEU A 19 24.43 -3.70 9.11
CA LEU A 19 25.57 -3.30 8.28
C LEU A 19 25.59 -1.78 8.04
N GLY A 20 24.46 -1.20 7.65
CA GLY A 20 24.31 0.24 7.42
C GLY A 20 24.72 1.07 8.64
N ASP A 21 24.24 0.67 9.83
CA ASP A 21 24.60 1.31 11.09
C ASP A 21 26.12 1.23 11.38
N ARG A 22 26.75 0.08 11.12
CA ARG A 22 28.19 -0.12 11.33
C ARG A 22 29.06 0.74 10.43
N ILE A 23 28.63 0.99 9.19
CA ILE A 23 29.38 1.81 8.23
C ILE A 23 28.99 3.28 8.27
N GLY A 24 28.01 3.65 9.11
CA GLY A 24 27.49 5.01 9.21
C GLY A 24 26.74 5.45 7.94
N GLU A 25 26.08 4.52 7.24
CA GLU A 25 25.29 4.84 6.05
C GLU A 25 24.10 5.72 6.43
N PRO A 26 24.03 6.98 5.95
CA PRO A 26 23.01 7.94 6.40
C PRO A 26 21.57 7.51 6.14
N ASP A 27 21.32 6.71 5.10
CA ASP A 27 19.95 6.34 4.69
C ASP A 27 19.44 5.04 5.32
N THR A 28 20.23 4.39 6.19
CA THR A 28 19.91 3.09 6.79
C THR A 28 18.49 3.02 7.37
N GLY A 29 18.10 4.04 8.13
CA GLY A 29 16.77 4.11 8.75
C GLY A 29 15.63 4.18 7.72
N ASN A 30 15.78 5.01 6.68
CA ASN A 30 14.74 5.17 5.65
C ASN A 30 14.60 3.92 4.79
N VAL A 31 15.72 3.28 4.43
CA VAL A 31 15.74 2.02 3.67
C VAL A 31 15.06 0.92 4.48
N ARG A 32 15.44 0.75 5.74
CA ARG A 32 14.83 -0.24 6.65
C ARG A 32 13.33 -0.02 6.77
N MET A 33 12.89 1.20 7.04
CA MET A 33 11.47 1.53 7.17
C MET A 33 10.70 1.22 5.88
N SER A 34 11.25 1.59 4.73
CA SER A 34 10.64 1.33 3.42
C SER A 34 10.48 -0.17 3.15
N GLN A 35 11.47 -0.99 3.50
CA GLN A 35 11.39 -2.44 3.36
C GLN A 35 10.38 -3.05 4.33
N LEU A 36 10.37 -2.59 5.58
CA LEU A 36 9.42 -3.04 6.59
C LEU A 36 7.97 -2.74 6.21
N VAL A 37 7.69 -1.61 5.55
CA VAL A 37 6.35 -1.30 5.06
C VAL A 37 5.84 -2.40 4.12
N GLY A 38 6.67 -2.84 3.17
CA GLY A 38 6.31 -3.92 2.25
C GLY A 38 6.10 -5.27 2.96
N LEU A 39 7.03 -5.62 3.85
CA LEU A 39 6.99 -6.87 4.61
C LEU A 39 5.76 -6.96 5.52
N ILE A 40 5.51 -5.93 6.32
CA ILE A 40 4.43 -5.92 7.32
C ILE A 40 3.07 -5.95 6.64
N ARG A 41 2.92 -5.21 5.53
CA ARG A 41 1.73 -5.29 4.68
C ARG A 41 1.50 -6.71 4.16
N ALA A 42 2.55 -7.34 3.61
CA ALA A 42 2.47 -8.68 3.05
C ALA A 42 2.14 -9.76 4.10
N ARG A 43 2.62 -9.60 5.35
CA ARG A 43 2.25 -10.51 6.45
C ARG A 43 0.81 -10.31 6.94
N GLY A 44 0.32 -9.07 6.95
CA GLY A 44 -1.06 -8.76 7.33
C GLY A 44 -1.37 -8.99 8.82
N GLU A 45 -0.36 -9.08 9.69
CA GLU A 45 -0.55 -9.35 11.12
C GLU A 45 -1.11 -8.11 11.86
N PRO A 46 -2.34 -8.15 12.40
CA PRO A 46 -3.01 -6.95 12.92
C PRO A 46 -2.23 -6.22 14.03
N VAL A 47 -1.54 -6.95 14.90
CA VAL A 47 -0.74 -6.36 15.99
C VAL A 47 0.44 -5.57 15.42
N ARG A 48 1.19 -6.12 14.45
CA ARG A 48 2.31 -5.43 13.81
C ARG A 48 1.83 -4.25 12.97
N LEU A 49 0.71 -4.40 12.26
CA LEU A 49 0.09 -3.31 11.49
C LEU A 49 -0.20 -2.10 12.38
N ARG A 50 -0.90 -2.29 13.51
CA ARG A 50 -1.21 -1.21 14.46
C ARG A 50 0.04 -0.54 15.04
N ALA A 51 1.00 -1.35 15.49
CA ALA A 51 2.24 -0.85 16.06
C ALA A 51 2.99 0.05 15.05
N THR A 52 3.08 -0.40 13.81
CA THR A 52 3.77 0.31 12.73
C THR A 52 3.01 1.57 12.29
N ALA A 53 1.68 1.53 12.24
CA ALA A 53 0.86 2.71 11.94
C ALA A 53 1.07 3.82 12.98
N ALA A 54 1.05 3.46 14.26
CA ALA A 54 1.30 4.40 15.35
C ALA A 54 2.75 4.92 15.33
N GLU A 55 3.70 4.08 14.94
CA GLU A 55 5.11 4.43 14.81
C GLU A 55 5.37 5.39 13.65
N ALA A 56 4.80 5.14 12.47
CA ALA A 56 4.93 5.99 11.29
C ALA A 56 4.59 7.46 11.60
N ILE A 57 3.46 7.69 12.28
CA ILE A 57 3.01 9.04 12.68
C ILE A 57 4.01 9.73 13.62
N ARG A 58 4.69 8.99 14.50
CA ARG A 58 5.63 9.57 15.47
C ARG A 58 6.97 9.96 14.85
N TRP A 59 7.49 9.18 13.90
CA TRP A 59 8.87 9.35 13.42
C TRP A 59 8.99 10.10 12.10
N TRP A 60 7.98 10.08 11.22
CA TRP A 60 8.01 10.83 9.97
C TRP A 60 7.53 12.27 10.15
N ILE A 61 8.31 13.04 10.92
CA ILE A 61 8.00 14.43 11.30
C ILE A 61 8.17 15.40 10.11
N GLY A 62 9.04 15.07 9.14
CA GLY A 62 9.37 15.94 8.01
C GLY A 62 8.29 16.05 6.94
N VAL A 63 7.42 15.04 6.81
CA VAL A 63 6.32 15.03 5.82
C VAL A 63 5.06 14.36 6.40
N PRO A 64 4.21 15.11 7.13
CA PRO A 64 3.09 14.52 7.86
C PRO A 64 2.08 13.76 6.98
N SER A 65 1.85 14.20 5.74
CA SER A 65 0.92 13.53 4.81
C SER A 65 1.34 12.10 4.48
N HIS A 66 2.65 11.85 4.36
CA HIS A 66 3.23 10.53 4.12
C HIS A 66 2.97 9.57 5.26
N ALA A 67 3.23 10.05 6.47
CA ALA A 67 3.05 9.27 7.68
C ALA A 67 1.60 8.87 7.89
N HIS A 68 0.68 9.82 7.71
CA HIS A 68 -0.74 9.56 7.84
C HIS A 68 -1.28 8.65 6.72
N ALA A 69 -0.73 8.70 5.50
CA ALA A 69 -1.14 7.80 4.41
C ALA A 69 -0.79 6.33 4.70
N VAL A 70 0.44 6.07 5.16
CA VAL A 70 0.86 4.70 5.55
C VAL A 70 0.06 4.22 6.75
N ALA A 71 -0.10 5.06 7.77
CA ALA A 71 -0.87 4.71 8.96
C ALA A 71 -2.34 4.41 8.62
N ALA A 72 -2.96 5.19 7.73
CA ALA A 72 -4.33 4.95 7.28
C ALA A 72 -4.49 3.56 6.67
N GLY A 73 -3.59 3.17 5.76
CA GLY A 73 -3.61 1.84 5.14
C GLY A 73 -3.42 0.72 6.16
N PHE A 74 -2.47 0.85 7.08
CA PHE A 74 -2.20 -0.19 8.08
C PHE A 74 -3.31 -0.34 9.12
N PHE A 75 -3.90 0.76 9.59
CA PHE A 75 -5.09 0.68 10.43
C PHE A 75 -6.26 0.03 9.67
N ALA A 76 -6.47 0.38 8.39
CA ALA A 76 -7.52 -0.22 7.59
C ALA A 76 -7.35 -1.74 7.38
N LEU A 77 -6.11 -2.22 7.25
CA LEU A 77 -5.81 -3.66 7.17
C LEU A 77 -5.96 -4.38 8.52
N ALA A 78 -5.74 -3.69 9.65
CA ALA A 78 -5.93 -4.28 10.98
C ALA A 78 -7.42 -4.54 11.29
N GLY A 79 -8.32 -3.67 10.79
CA GLY A 79 -9.72 -4.00 10.50
C GLY A 79 -10.72 -3.97 11.66
N GLU A 80 -10.30 -3.84 12.92
CA GLU A 80 -11.25 -3.70 14.04
C GLU A 80 -11.95 -2.33 13.98
N PRO A 81 -13.14 -2.14 14.59
CA PRO A 81 -13.87 -0.88 14.54
C PRO A 81 -13.05 0.35 14.96
N ASP A 82 -12.24 0.21 16.01
CA ASP A 82 -11.34 1.27 16.48
C ASP A 82 -10.19 1.54 15.50
N ASP A 83 -9.71 0.50 14.80
CA ASP A 83 -8.71 0.65 13.75
C ASP A 83 -9.29 1.37 12.54
N LEU A 84 -10.49 1.01 12.10
CA LEU A 84 -11.18 1.71 11.01
C LEU A 84 -11.43 3.18 11.35
N ALA A 85 -11.78 3.48 12.60
CA ALA A 85 -11.89 4.86 13.08
C ALA A 85 -10.53 5.58 13.06
N ALA A 86 -9.43 4.91 13.40
CA ALA A 86 -8.08 5.46 13.29
C ALA A 86 -7.65 5.66 11.83
N ALA A 87 -7.97 4.73 10.94
CA ALA A 87 -7.72 4.80 9.51
C ALA A 87 -8.43 6.01 8.89
N ARG A 88 -9.71 6.21 9.25
CA ARG A 88 -10.51 7.38 8.84
C ARG A 88 -9.83 8.67 9.25
N ARG A 89 -9.48 8.84 10.53
CA ARG A 89 -8.81 10.06 11.02
C ARG A 89 -7.49 10.33 10.29
N ALA A 90 -6.69 9.29 10.06
CA ALA A 90 -5.44 9.42 9.34
C ALA A 90 -5.67 9.82 7.87
N LEU A 91 -6.59 9.17 7.17
CA LEU A 91 -6.93 9.50 5.78
C LEU A 91 -7.45 10.94 5.65
N ASP A 92 -8.37 11.36 6.52
CA ASP A 92 -8.93 12.71 6.53
C ASP A 92 -7.82 13.76 6.75
N THR A 93 -6.81 13.44 7.57
CA THR A 93 -5.63 14.30 7.75
C THR A 93 -4.84 14.45 6.46
N VAL A 94 -4.58 13.36 5.73
CA VAL A 94 -3.87 13.42 4.43
C VAL A 94 -4.64 14.28 3.43
N VAL A 95 -5.95 14.06 3.31
CA VAL A 95 -6.82 14.80 2.39
C VAL A 95 -6.84 16.30 2.75
N ALA A 96 -6.97 16.64 4.04
CA ALA A 96 -7.00 18.01 4.51
C ALA A 96 -5.68 18.76 4.28
N LEU A 97 -4.54 18.06 4.36
CA LEU A 97 -3.24 18.66 4.04
C LEU A 97 -3.10 19.01 2.56
N GLY A 98 -3.83 18.33 1.67
CA GLY A 98 -3.93 18.67 0.24
C GLY A 98 -2.67 18.47 -0.60
N THR A 99 -1.52 18.17 0.01
CA THR A 99 -0.21 18.07 -0.66
C THR A 99 0.06 16.74 -1.36
N TRP A 100 -0.77 15.72 -1.12
CA TRP A 100 -0.53 14.36 -1.64
C TRP A 100 -0.61 14.26 -3.17
N ARG A 101 -1.30 15.19 -3.84
CA ARG A 101 -1.41 15.25 -5.30
C ARG A 101 -0.16 15.81 -5.96
N ASP A 102 0.46 16.81 -5.33
CA ASP A 102 1.66 17.45 -5.85
C ASP A 102 2.91 16.61 -5.61
N ASP A 103 2.82 15.67 -4.66
CA ASP A 103 3.90 14.76 -4.36
C ASP A 103 4.14 13.76 -5.49
N ARG A 104 5.35 13.79 -6.04
CA ARG A 104 5.88 12.79 -6.98
C ARG A 104 7.26 12.30 -6.52
N SER A 105 7.48 12.31 -5.21
CA SER A 105 8.68 11.79 -4.59
C SER A 105 8.80 10.29 -4.77
N TYR A 106 9.97 9.76 -4.45
CA TYR A 106 10.25 8.32 -4.51
C TYR A 106 9.32 7.49 -3.60
N LEU A 107 8.61 8.12 -2.66
CA LEU A 107 7.68 7.44 -1.75
C LEU A 107 6.22 7.43 -2.25
N TRP A 108 5.91 8.13 -3.35
CA TRP A 108 4.54 8.31 -3.84
C TRP A 108 3.73 7.01 -3.92
N SER A 109 4.32 5.93 -4.45
CA SER A 109 3.65 4.63 -4.58
C SER A 109 3.26 4.00 -3.24
N VAL A 110 4.04 4.27 -2.19
CA VAL A 110 3.75 3.77 -0.84
C VAL A 110 2.51 4.46 -0.27
N PHE A 111 2.40 5.78 -0.45
CA PHE A 111 1.28 6.55 0.09
C PHE A 111 0.01 6.34 -0.70
N ILE A 112 0.08 6.29 -2.03
CA ILE A 112 -1.08 5.97 -2.86
C ILE A 112 -1.63 4.57 -2.51
N GLY A 113 -0.75 3.59 -2.29
CA GLY A 113 -1.16 2.28 -1.80
C GLY A 113 -1.88 2.38 -0.46
N GLY A 114 -1.29 3.06 0.52
CA GLY A 114 -1.89 3.26 1.85
C GLY A 114 -3.25 3.98 1.82
N MET A 115 -3.35 5.08 1.05
CA MET A 115 -4.60 5.81 0.85
C MET A 115 -5.65 4.96 0.14
N THR A 116 -5.27 4.21 -0.90
CA THR A 116 -6.17 3.31 -1.64
C THR A 116 -6.73 2.24 -0.72
N THR A 117 -5.88 1.56 0.02
CA THR A 117 -6.29 0.54 1.00
C THR A 117 -7.29 1.11 2.01
N ALA A 118 -6.99 2.29 2.58
CA ALA A 118 -7.88 2.94 3.52
C ALA A 118 -9.22 3.34 2.89
N ALA A 119 -9.20 4.05 1.76
CA ALA A 119 -10.39 4.55 1.10
C ALA A 119 -11.33 3.41 0.69
N VAL A 120 -10.79 2.33 0.12
CA VAL A 120 -11.56 1.14 -0.28
C VAL A 120 -12.19 0.45 0.93
N ARG A 121 -11.41 0.18 1.99
CA ARG A 121 -11.90 -0.51 3.19
C ARG A 121 -12.91 0.34 3.98
N LEU A 122 -12.77 1.66 3.95
CA LEU A 122 -13.70 2.59 4.59
C LEU A 122 -14.93 2.92 3.73
N GLY A 123 -15.02 2.43 2.50
CA GLY A 123 -16.10 2.74 1.56
C GLY A 123 -16.15 4.22 1.14
N ASP A 124 -15.01 4.92 1.16
CA ASP A 124 -14.93 6.34 0.80
C ASP A 124 -14.93 6.53 -0.72
N ARG A 125 -16.12 6.58 -1.30
CA ARG A 125 -16.28 6.72 -2.75
C ARG A 125 -15.70 8.01 -3.31
N ALA A 126 -15.67 9.10 -2.55
CA ALA A 126 -15.14 10.38 -3.02
C ALA A 126 -13.61 10.28 -3.18
N VAL A 127 -12.92 9.86 -2.12
CA VAL A 127 -11.46 9.67 -2.17
C VAL A 127 -11.08 8.58 -3.17
N CYS A 128 -11.89 7.52 -3.30
CA CYS A 128 -11.65 6.49 -4.32
C CYS A 128 -11.68 7.06 -5.74
N GLY A 129 -12.63 7.96 -6.05
CA GLY A 129 -12.71 8.61 -7.36
C GLY A 129 -11.49 9.48 -7.66
N GLU A 130 -11.02 10.22 -6.65
CA GLU A 130 -9.83 11.08 -6.78
C GLU A 130 -8.56 10.25 -7.01
N LEU A 131 -8.34 9.21 -6.21
CA LEU A 131 -7.19 8.32 -6.35
C LEU A 131 -7.20 7.58 -7.69
N LEU A 132 -8.39 7.19 -8.18
CA LEU A 132 -8.49 6.49 -9.45
C LEU A 132 -8.07 7.40 -10.61
N ALA A 133 -8.51 8.66 -10.62
CA ALA A 133 -8.11 9.63 -11.63
C ALA A 133 -6.58 9.85 -11.67
N GLU A 134 -5.91 9.79 -10.51
CA GLU A 134 -4.45 9.89 -10.42
C GLU A 134 -3.71 8.63 -10.93
N LEU A 135 -4.30 7.45 -10.75
CA LEU A 135 -3.71 6.18 -11.14
C LEU A 135 -3.98 5.79 -12.60
N GLU A 136 -5.12 6.21 -13.17
CA GLU A 136 -5.52 5.91 -14.55
C GLU A 136 -4.42 6.19 -15.60
N PRO A 137 -3.66 7.31 -15.53
CA PRO A 137 -2.59 7.60 -16.49
C PRO A 137 -1.34 6.71 -16.36
N VAL A 138 -1.19 5.97 -15.26
CA VAL A 138 0.04 5.25 -14.91
C VAL A 138 -0.18 3.76 -14.64
N THR A 139 -1.31 3.21 -15.06
CA THR A 139 -1.66 1.78 -14.88
C THR A 139 -0.67 0.82 -15.56
N ASP A 140 0.00 1.26 -16.62
CA ASP A 140 1.03 0.47 -17.34
C ASP A 140 2.38 0.43 -16.61
N ALA A 141 2.53 1.18 -15.52
CA ALA A 141 3.72 1.20 -14.68
C ALA A 141 3.52 0.48 -13.34
N CYS A 142 4.62 0.18 -12.66
CA CYS A 142 4.61 -0.35 -11.30
C CYS A 142 4.99 0.74 -10.30
N GLY A 143 4.42 0.65 -9.10
CA GLY A 143 4.82 1.43 -7.95
C GLY A 143 6.12 0.89 -7.38
N VAL A 144 7.16 1.70 -7.40
CA VAL A 144 8.47 1.37 -6.83
C VAL A 144 8.90 2.50 -5.90
N ASN A 145 9.26 2.13 -4.68
CA ASN A 145 9.84 3.05 -3.72
C ASN A 145 11.37 3.09 -3.86
N GLY A 146 11.90 4.26 -4.20
CA GLY A 146 13.34 4.45 -4.44
C GLY A 146 13.89 3.50 -5.51
N ALA A 147 15.13 3.06 -5.35
CA ALA A 147 15.77 2.10 -6.25
C ALA A 147 15.35 0.64 -5.95
N LEU A 148 14.04 0.35 -5.98
CA LEU A 148 13.46 -0.96 -5.62
C LEU A 148 13.68 -1.38 -4.16
N VAL A 149 13.80 -0.39 -3.26
CA VAL A 149 13.83 -0.66 -1.82
C VAL A 149 12.53 -1.33 -1.37
N CYS A 150 11.41 -0.92 -1.96
CA CYS A 150 10.14 -1.60 -1.81
C CYS A 150 9.37 -1.63 -3.14
N PHE A 151 8.75 -2.76 -3.44
CA PHE A 151 7.89 -2.94 -4.60
C PHE A 151 6.43 -2.90 -4.16
N MET A 152 5.70 -1.89 -4.63
CA MET A 152 4.30 -1.62 -4.28
C MET A 152 3.31 -2.13 -5.32
N GLY A 153 3.70 -3.12 -6.12
CA GLY A 153 2.83 -3.75 -7.10
C GLY A 153 2.64 -2.95 -8.39
N SER A 154 1.85 -3.50 -9.30
CA SER A 154 1.38 -2.80 -10.51
C SER A 154 0.39 -1.71 -10.13
N ASN A 155 0.47 -0.53 -10.76
CA ASN A 155 -0.51 0.54 -10.54
C ASN A 155 -1.92 0.12 -10.98
N ALA A 156 -2.02 -0.81 -11.94
CA ALA A 156 -3.28 -1.41 -12.34
C ALA A 156 -3.97 -2.18 -11.19
N HIS A 157 -3.21 -2.72 -10.22
CA HIS A 157 -3.80 -3.38 -9.04
C HIS A 157 -4.64 -2.39 -8.24
N TRP A 158 -4.04 -1.24 -7.91
CA TRP A 158 -4.68 -0.18 -7.15
C TRP A 158 -5.85 0.44 -7.90
N ALA A 159 -5.70 0.71 -9.20
CA ALA A 159 -6.79 1.19 -10.04
C ALA A 159 -7.98 0.21 -10.06
N GLY A 160 -7.69 -1.09 -10.12
CA GLY A 160 -8.67 -2.16 -10.05
C GLY A 160 -9.49 -2.15 -8.75
N LEU A 161 -8.83 -2.06 -7.61
CA LEU A 161 -9.49 -1.93 -6.30
C LEU A 161 -10.42 -0.72 -6.22
N LEU A 162 -9.94 0.43 -6.71
CA LEU A 162 -10.70 1.68 -6.69
C LEU A 162 -11.92 1.61 -7.62
N ALA A 163 -11.77 1.07 -8.83
CA ALA A 163 -12.92 0.84 -9.70
C ALA A 163 -13.95 -0.11 -9.08
N GLY A 164 -13.48 -1.17 -8.41
CA GLY A 164 -14.34 -2.10 -7.68
C GLY A 164 -15.17 -1.39 -6.61
N ALA A 165 -14.51 -0.59 -5.76
CA ALA A 165 -15.18 0.22 -4.73
C ALA A 165 -16.16 1.25 -5.31
N LEU A 166 -15.93 1.73 -6.53
CA LEU A 166 -16.81 2.63 -7.26
C LEU A 166 -17.95 1.92 -7.99
N GLY A 167 -17.96 0.59 -8.06
CA GLY A 167 -18.95 -0.21 -8.80
C GLY A 167 -18.69 -0.29 -10.31
N ARG A 168 -17.49 0.09 -10.77
CA ARG A 168 -17.04 -0.05 -12.17
C ARG A 168 -16.48 -1.45 -12.40
N THR A 169 -17.31 -2.49 -12.27
CA THR A 169 -16.87 -3.89 -12.22
C THR A 169 -16.05 -4.34 -13.43
N ASP A 170 -16.40 -3.90 -14.64
CA ASP A 170 -15.66 -4.28 -15.85
C ASP A 170 -14.28 -3.63 -15.91
N ASP A 171 -14.17 -2.35 -15.52
CA ASP A 171 -12.87 -1.67 -15.39
C ASP A 171 -12.02 -2.31 -14.29
N ALA A 172 -12.64 -2.64 -13.15
CA ALA A 172 -11.97 -3.30 -12.04
C ALA A 172 -11.35 -4.63 -12.48
N ARG A 173 -12.13 -5.48 -13.16
CA ARG A 173 -11.66 -6.76 -13.70
C ARG A 173 -10.50 -6.56 -14.67
N ARG A 174 -10.67 -5.67 -15.65
CA ARG A 174 -9.64 -5.39 -16.67
C ARG A 174 -8.31 -4.99 -16.04
N TRP A 175 -8.33 -4.06 -15.08
CA TRP A 175 -7.08 -3.59 -14.46
C TRP A 175 -6.46 -4.63 -13.52
N LEU A 176 -7.26 -5.39 -12.78
CA LEU A 176 -6.74 -6.47 -11.95
C LEU A 176 -6.15 -7.62 -12.79
N GLU A 177 -6.75 -7.97 -13.93
CA GLU A 177 -6.18 -8.95 -14.88
C GLU A 177 -4.84 -8.46 -15.46
N GLN A 178 -4.76 -7.17 -15.84
CA GLN A 178 -3.50 -6.55 -16.25
C GLN A 178 -2.44 -6.62 -15.13
N ALA A 179 -2.83 -6.29 -13.89
CA ALA A 179 -1.93 -6.37 -12.74
C ALA A 179 -1.43 -7.79 -12.49
N LEU A 180 -2.33 -8.78 -12.53
CA LEU A 180 -2.00 -10.18 -12.34
C LEU A 180 -0.96 -10.66 -13.36
N ALA A 181 -1.14 -10.32 -14.64
CA ALA A 181 -0.18 -10.67 -15.69
C ALA A 181 1.20 -10.04 -15.44
N VAL A 182 1.26 -8.80 -14.93
CA VAL A 182 2.51 -8.13 -14.55
C VAL A 182 3.16 -8.84 -13.35
N HIS A 183 2.40 -9.13 -12.31
CA HIS A 183 2.90 -9.79 -11.11
C HIS A 183 3.46 -11.19 -11.41
N GLN A 184 2.77 -11.98 -12.21
CA GLN A 184 3.23 -13.30 -12.68
C GLN A 184 4.55 -13.19 -13.45
N ARG A 185 4.64 -12.26 -14.41
CA ARG A 185 5.86 -12.05 -15.19
C ARG A 185 7.07 -11.67 -14.32
N LEU A 186 6.84 -10.92 -13.24
CA LEU A 186 7.88 -10.48 -12.32
C LEU A 186 8.19 -11.50 -11.21
N GLY A 187 7.44 -12.60 -11.10
CA GLY A 187 7.53 -13.52 -9.97
C GLY A 187 7.16 -12.87 -8.64
N ALA A 188 6.22 -11.91 -8.67
CA ALA A 188 5.78 -11.14 -7.51
C ALA A 188 4.71 -11.92 -6.71
N THR A 189 5.07 -13.08 -6.16
CA THR A 189 4.16 -14.07 -5.56
C THR A 189 3.17 -13.48 -4.55
N ALA A 190 3.62 -12.61 -3.65
CA ALA A 190 2.74 -12.00 -2.65
C ALA A 190 1.68 -11.09 -3.30
N TRP A 191 2.07 -10.34 -4.33
CA TRP A 191 1.17 -9.47 -5.09
C TRP A 191 0.24 -10.23 -6.03
N GLU A 192 0.72 -11.34 -6.61
CA GLU A 192 -0.11 -12.26 -7.39
C GLU A 192 -1.24 -12.83 -6.52
N ALA A 193 -0.91 -13.31 -5.31
CA ALA A 193 -1.90 -13.85 -4.38
C ALA A 193 -2.96 -12.80 -4.01
N GLU A 194 -2.52 -11.59 -3.65
CA GLU A 194 -3.42 -10.48 -3.30
C GLU A 194 -4.34 -10.08 -4.48
N THR A 195 -3.78 -9.91 -5.68
CA THR A 195 -4.57 -9.57 -6.88
C THR A 195 -5.57 -10.67 -7.22
N SER A 196 -5.19 -11.94 -7.04
CA SER A 196 -6.06 -13.08 -7.30
C SER A 196 -7.26 -13.12 -6.34
N VAL A 197 -7.05 -12.79 -5.06
CA VAL A 197 -8.15 -12.67 -4.07
C VAL A 197 -9.14 -11.59 -4.49
N GLU A 198 -8.65 -10.44 -4.93
CA GLU A 198 -9.49 -9.30 -5.32
C GLU A 198 -10.26 -9.59 -6.63
N LEU A 199 -9.65 -10.28 -7.59
CA LEU A 199 -10.35 -10.80 -8.78
C LEU A 199 -11.46 -11.79 -8.41
N ALA A 200 -11.19 -12.71 -7.48
CA ALA A 200 -12.18 -13.68 -7.02
C ALA A 200 -13.37 -12.99 -6.33
N ALA A 201 -13.11 -11.94 -5.54
CA ALA A 201 -14.15 -11.16 -4.88
C ALA A 201 -15.11 -10.46 -5.86
N LEU A 202 -14.63 -10.01 -7.02
CA LEU A 202 -15.49 -9.44 -8.08
C LEU A 202 -16.40 -10.47 -8.76
N GLY A 203 -16.02 -11.75 -8.74
CA GLY A 203 -16.76 -12.86 -9.34
C GLY A 203 -17.77 -13.52 -8.40
N ALA A 204 -17.69 -13.27 -7.10
CA ALA A 204 -18.66 -13.78 -6.14
C ALA A 204 -20.01 -13.06 -6.34
N PRO A 205 -21.14 -13.79 -6.48
CA PRO A 205 -22.45 -13.16 -6.54
C PRO A 205 -22.66 -12.36 -5.24
N GLY A 206 -22.87 -11.05 -5.38
CA GLY A 206 -23.07 -10.15 -4.25
C GLY A 206 -24.18 -10.68 -3.35
N ASN A 207 -23.84 -10.98 -2.09
CA ASN A 207 -24.82 -11.35 -1.09
C ASN A 207 -25.58 -10.06 -0.70
N HIS A 208 -26.53 -9.68 -1.54
CA HIS A 208 -27.52 -8.65 -1.23
C HIS A 208 -28.48 -9.25 -0.19
N ALA A 209 -28.19 -8.96 1.07
CA ALA A 209 -29.18 -8.96 2.16
C ALA A 209 -29.56 -7.51 2.47
#